data_AF-A0A934S155-F1
#
_entry.id   AF-A0A934S155-F1
#
_cell.length_a   1.000
_cell.length_b   1.000
_cell.length_c   1.000
_cell.angle_alpha   90.00
_cell.angle_beta   90.00
_cell.angle_gamma   90.00
#
_symmetry.space_group_name_H-M   'P 1'
#
loop_
_entity.id
_entity.type
_entity.pdbx_description
1 polymer ?
#
loop_
_entity_poly.entity_id
_entity_poly.type
_entity_poly.pdbx_seq_one_letter_code
_entity_poly.pdbx_strand_id
1 'polypeptide(L)'
;MRKYFAAMAAIVIATNLTAVGFDRLTFQNGTEIVAEILKQDDEFVVLDLGFDVLKIPSEQVLTIEKADPEERVEQTTGTALYATGRLNAAPVNELVKRYGDSVVMVKTPSGLGSGFFISESGYLITNYHVIERETAVTVSIFNKTDSGYERKELKKVRIVALHPVRDLALLQIDEEEAEDVAIKPVVLAEGDGVDVGSLVFAIGNPLGLERSVSQGIVSSRTRSIGYLRFIQTDAAINPGNSGGPLFNARGEVIGVACAGHAMFAGLAFGIPVQELISFLENKETYLYDASFPQNGVKYLAPPFRESMEEPEPTNSQSSEEQK
;
A
#
# COMPACT_ATOMS: atom_id res chain seq x y z
N MET A 1 -29.76 19.30 -30.10
CA MET A 1 -28.45 19.56 -29.46
C MET A 1 -28.66 20.28 -28.13
N ARG A 2 -28.69 19.55 -27.02
CA ARG A 2 -28.55 20.10 -25.66
C ARG A 2 -27.70 19.10 -24.87
N LYS A 3 -26.48 19.51 -24.56
CA LYS A 3 -25.48 18.74 -23.81
C LYS A 3 -25.90 18.73 -22.34
N TYR A 4 -26.11 17.55 -21.76
CA TYR A 4 -26.19 17.37 -20.31
C TYR A 4 -24.78 17.02 -19.82
N PHE A 5 -24.15 17.95 -19.13
CA PHE A 5 -23.01 17.68 -18.25
C PHE A 5 -23.59 17.10 -16.96
N ALA A 6 -23.38 15.81 -16.71
CA ALA A 6 -23.66 15.21 -15.42
C ALA A 6 -22.48 15.53 -14.49
N ALA A 7 -22.75 16.35 -13.47
CA ALA A 7 -21.84 16.56 -12.37
C ALA A 7 -21.74 15.26 -11.55
N MET A 8 -20.52 14.74 -11.40
CA MET A 8 -20.23 13.56 -10.59
C MET A 8 -20.33 13.97 -9.11
N ALA A 9 -21.40 13.55 -8.44
CA ALA A 9 -21.58 13.77 -7.01
C ALA A 9 -20.66 12.83 -6.24
N ALA A 10 -19.82 13.38 -5.36
CA ALA A 10 -19.11 12.61 -4.35
C ALA A 10 -20.15 11.99 -3.40
N ILE A 11 -20.25 10.66 -3.40
CA ILE A 11 -21.11 9.92 -2.49
C ILE A 11 -20.37 9.84 -1.16
N VAL A 12 -20.77 10.69 -0.20
CA VAL A 12 -20.38 10.54 1.21
C VAL A 12 -21.30 9.47 1.80
N ILE A 13 -20.81 8.24 1.93
CA ILE A 13 -21.53 7.18 2.66
C ILE A 13 -21.33 7.45 4.15
N ALA A 14 -22.26 8.18 4.76
CA ALA A 14 -22.32 8.35 6.20
C ALA A 14 -22.95 7.10 6.82
N THR A 15 -22.13 6.14 7.26
CA THR A 15 -22.57 5.10 8.19
C THR A 15 -22.81 5.74 9.55
N ASN A 16 -24.04 5.63 10.06
CA ASN A 16 -24.36 6.04 11.44
C ASN A 16 -23.68 5.07 12.43
N LEU A 17 -22.41 5.31 12.73
CA LEU A 17 -21.78 4.81 13.95
C LEU A 17 -22.33 5.65 15.11
N THR A 18 -22.81 4.99 16.17
CA THR A 18 -23.02 5.63 17.46
C THR A 18 -21.74 6.36 17.86
N ALA A 19 -21.81 7.68 17.99
CA ALA A 19 -20.66 8.50 18.36
C ALA A 19 -20.19 8.13 19.78
N VAL A 20 -19.14 7.30 19.85
CA VAL A 20 -18.33 7.16 21.06
C VAL A 20 -17.65 8.52 21.26
N GLY A 21 -18.05 9.25 22.29
CA GLY A 21 -17.50 10.57 22.55
C GLY A 21 -16.14 10.44 23.22
N PHE A 22 -15.08 10.94 22.57
CA PHE A 22 -13.74 11.00 23.14
C PHE A 22 -13.55 12.27 23.98
N ASP A 23 -12.64 12.20 24.95
CA ASP A 23 -12.26 13.32 25.79
C ASP A 23 -10.75 13.59 25.61
N ARG A 24 -10.37 14.87 25.55
CA ARG A 24 -8.99 15.36 25.56
C ARG A 24 -8.58 15.62 27.00
N LEU A 25 -7.55 14.91 27.44
CA LEU A 25 -6.92 15.07 28.75
C LEU A 25 -5.59 15.78 28.59
N THR A 26 -5.45 16.93 29.23
CA THR A 26 -4.17 17.62 29.39
C THR A 26 -3.60 17.24 30.74
N PHE A 27 -2.34 16.82 30.80
CA PHE A 27 -1.65 16.47 32.05
C PHE A 27 -0.82 17.64 32.59
N GLN A 28 -0.47 17.60 33.87
CA GLN A 28 0.32 18.67 34.51
C GLN A 28 1.67 18.96 33.82
N ASN A 29 2.24 17.97 33.13
CA ASN A 29 3.49 18.11 32.38
C ASN A 29 3.29 18.69 30.96
N GLY A 30 2.06 19.04 30.59
CA GLY A 30 1.70 19.56 29.27
C GLY A 30 1.48 18.49 28.20
N THR A 31 1.58 17.20 28.53
CA THR A 31 1.19 16.12 27.61
C THR A 31 -0.31 16.13 27.40
N GLU A 32 -0.76 15.81 26.19
CA GLU A 32 -2.18 15.65 25.87
C GLU A 32 -2.46 14.23 25.37
N ILE A 33 -3.58 13.65 25.83
CA ILE A 33 -4.09 12.35 25.36
C ILE A 33 -5.55 12.53 24.99
N VAL A 34 -5.94 12.02 23.83
CA VAL A 34 -7.35 11.91 23.43
C VAL A 34 -7.77 10.45 23.50
N ALA A 35 -8.65 10.12 24.43
CA ALA A 35 -9.07 8.74 24.73
C ALA A 35 -10.52 8.68 25.20
N GLU A 36 -11.10 7.47 25.20
CA GLU A 36 -12.39 7.26 25.86
C GLU A 36 -12.15 7.11 27.36
N ILE A 37 -12.90 7.86 28.16
CA ILE A 37 -12.87 7.72 29.62
C ILE A 37 -13.85 6.61 30.02
N LEU A 38 -13.31 5.45 30.41
CA LEU A 38 -14.11 4.32 30.89
C LEU A 38 -14.65 4.56 32.29
N LYS A 39 -13.86 5.24 33.13
CA LYS A 39 -14.23 5.57 34.51
C LYS A 39 -13.46 6.79 34.98
N GLN A 40 -14.14 7.66 35.73
CA GLN A 40 -13.54 8.79 36.43
C GLN A 40 -14.03 8.80 37.88
N ASP A 41 -13.10 8.88 38.82
CA ASP A 41 -13.36 9.14 40.23
C ASP A 41 -12.31 10.13 40.80
N ASP A 42 -12.44 10.47 42.08
CA ASP A 42 -11.57 11.46 42.73
C ASP A 42 -10.10 10.99 42.81
N GLU A 43 -9.83 9.69 42.67
CA GLU A 43 -8.51 9.10 42.81
C GLU A 43 -7.87 8.80 41.45
N PHE A 44 -8.67 8.32 40.47
CA PHE A 44 -8.18 7.94 39.17
C PHE A 44 -9.12 8.26 38.00
N VAL A 45 -8.48 8.48 36.84
CA VAL A 45 -9.12 8.44 35.53
C VAL A 45 -8.63 7.20 34.77
N VAL A 46 -9.57 6.40 34.26
CA VAL A 46 -9.31 5.19 33.51
C VAL A 46 -9.58 5.48 32.04
N LEU A 47 -8.54 5.40 31.22
CA LEU A 47 -8.58 5.67 29.79
C LEU A 47 -8.49 4.37 28.99
N ASP A 48 -9.30 4.25 27.95
CA ASP A 48 -9.11 3.25 26.91
C ASP A 48 -8.24 3.81 25.79
N LEU A 49 -7.05 3.21 25.61
CA LEU A 49 -6.15 3.54 24.50
C LEU A 49 -6.41 2.66 23.26
N GLY A 50 -7.43 1.81 23.31
CA GLY A 50 -7.77 0.77 22.34
C GLY A 50 -7.01 -0.52 22.58
N PHE A 51 -5.72 -0.47 22.92
CA PHE A 51 -4.86 -1.65 23.12
C PHE A 51 -4.52 -1.95 24.57
N ASP A 52 -4.73 -0.97 25.45
CA ASP A 52 -4.46 -1.06 26.87
C ASP A 52 -5.39 -0.10 27.61
N VAL A 53 -5.61 -0.42 28.89
CA VAL A 53 -6.41 0.39 29.79
C VAL A 53 -5.47 1.10 30.76
N LEU A 54 -5.33 2.41 30.58
CA LEU A 54 -4.42 3.21 31.38
C LEU A 54 -5.16 3.79 32.59
N LYS A 55 -4.72 3.45 33.79
CA LYS A 55 -5.22 4.03 35.03
C LYS A 55 -4.29 5.14 35.50
N ILE A 56 -4.75 6.39 35.41
CA ILE A 56 -3.97 7.58 35.75
C ILE A 56 -4.49 8.18 37.06
N PRO A 57 -3.63 8.56 38.01
CA PRO A 57 -4.05 9.34 39.18
C PRO A 57 -4.69 10.67 38.75
N SER A 58 -5.87 10.99 39.28
CA SER A 58 -6.62 12.20 38.90
C SER A 58 -5.83 13.49 39.15
N GLU A 59 -4.90 13.48 40.12
CA GLU A 59 -3.98 14.60 40.39
C GLU A 59 -3.05 14.93 39.21
N GLN A 60 -2.75 13.99 38.32
CA GLN A 60 -1.89 14.24 37.15
C GLN A 60 -2.64 14.89 35.99
N VAL A 61 -3.97 14.86 36.01
CA VAL A 61 -4.83 15.43 34.97
C VAL A 61 -5.09 16.91 35.31
N LEU A 62 -4.71 17.78 34.38
CA LEU A 62 -4.91 19.23 34.49
C LEU A 62 -6.31 19.63 33.98
N THR A 63 -6.69 19.20 32.77
CA THR A 63 -8.01 19.48 32.19
C THR A 63 -8.54 18.26 31.45
N ILE A 64 -9.87 18.14 31.41
CA ILE A 64 -10.60 17.19 30.59
C ILE A 64 -11.62 17.98 29.78
N GLU A 65 -11.49 17.94 28.46
CA GLU A 65 -12.36 18.63 27.51
C GLU A 65 -13.00 17.62 26.56
N LYS A 66 -14.23 17.87 26.12
CA LYS A 66 -14.83 17.06 25.05
C LYS A 66 -13.99 17.24 23.79
N ALA A 67 -13.43 16.15 23.25
CA ALA A 67 -12.72 16.24 21.99
C ALA A 67 -13.72 16.56 20.88
N ASP A 68 -13.32 17.42 19.94
CA ASP A 68 -14.11 17.69 18.75
C ASP A 68 -14.28 16.36 17.98
N PRO A 69 -15.51 15.94 17.61
CA PRO A 69 -15.71 14.73 16.82
C PRO A 69 -14.83 14.69 15.57
N GLU A 70 -14.49 15.85 14.99
CA GLU A 70 -13.64 15.99 13.80
C GLU A 70 -12.17 15.60 14.04
N GLU A 71 -11.67 15.60 15.28
CA GLU A 71 -10.28 15.22 15.59
C GLU A 71 -10.00 13.72 15.44
N ARG A 72 -11.05 12.89 15.36
CA ARG A 72 -10.99 11.44 15.06
C ARG A 72 -11.90 11.02 13.90
N VAL A 73 -12.35 11.93 13.03
CA VAL A 73 -13.11 11.49 11.84
C VAL A 73 -12.18 10.70 10.94
N GLU A 74 -12.56 9.46 10.62
CA GLU A 74 -11.97 8.71 9.53
C GLU A 74 -12.27 9.46 8.22
N GLN A 75 -11.35 10.33 7.82
CA GLN A 75 -11.47 11.06 6.57
C GLN A 75 -10.96 10.13 5.48
N THR A 76 -11.86 9.64 4.63
CA THR A 76 -11.48 8.87 3.44
C THR A 76 -11.91 9.62 2.19
N THR A 77 -10.98 9.79 1.26
CA THR A 77 -11.23 10.31 -0.08
C THR A 77 -11.02 9.18 -1.07
N GLY A 78 -12.06 8.83 -1.82
CA GLY A 78 -12.05 7.70 -2.74
C GLY A 78 -12.11 8.11 -4.21
N THR A 79 -11.35 7.40 -5.03
CA THR A 79 -11.65 7.25 -6.47
C THR A 79 -12.38 5.92 -6.69
N ALA A 80 -12.78 5.62 -7.93
CA ALA A 80 -13.30 4.29 -8.26
C ALA A 80 -12.25 3.16 -8.07
N LEU A 81 -10.95 3.51 -8.03
CA LEU A 81 -9.85 2.56 -8.04
C LEU A 81 -9.22 2.31 -6.65
N TYR A 82 -9.18 3.32 -5.79
CA TYR A 82 -8.65 3.22 -4.44
C TYR A 82 -9.19 4.32 -3.53
N ALA A 83 -9.15 4.07 -2.22
CA ALA A 83 -9.40 5.07 -1.18
C ALA A 83 -8.10 5.46 -0.48
N THR A 84 -7.90 6.76 -0.26
CA THR A 84 -6.93 7.28 0.70
C THR A 84 -7.65 7.78 1.93
N GLY A 85 -6.96 7.80 3.06
CA GLY A 85 -7.52 8.45 4.23
C GLY A 85 -6.64 8.44 5.45
N ARG A 86 -7.19 9.08 6.49
CA ARG A 86 -6.63 9.05 7.84
C ARG A 86 -7.62 8.36 8.78
N LEU A 87 -7.28 7.15 9.20
CA LEU A 87 -8.12 6.29 10.04
C LEU A 87 -7.79 6.48 11.52
N ASN A 88 -8.57 5.85 12.39
CA ASN A 88 -8.26 5.84 13.82
C ASN A 88 -7.25 4.75 14.18
N ALA A 89 -6.33 5.10 15.09
CA ALA A 89 -5.41 4.12 15.66
C ALA A 89 -6.18 3.02 16.39
N ALA A 90 -5.76 1.77 16.22
CA ALA A 90 -6.34 0.62 16.89
C ALA A 90 -5.27 -0.46 17.15
N PRO A 91 -5.54 -1.42 18.05
CA PRO A 91 -4.62 -2.52 18.32
C PRO A 91 -4.32 -3.35 17.08
N VAL A 92 -3.08 -3.83 16.94
CA VAL A 92 -2.68 -4.67 15.79
C VAL A 92 -3.57 -5.90 15.63
N ASN A 93 -3.96 -6.58 16.72
CA ASN A 93 -4.85 -7.74 16.65
C ASN A 93 -6.26 -7.39 16.14
N GLU A 94 -6.76 -6.18 16.37
CA GLU A 94 -8.03 -5.72 15.80
C GLU A 94 -7.88 -5.34 14.33
N LEU A 95 -6.80 -4.63 13.98
CA LEU A 95 -6.49 -4.28 12.61
C LEU A 95 -6.28 -5.54 11.75
N VAL A 96 -5.63 -6.58 12.29
CA VAL A 96 -5.48 -7.89 11.64
C VAL A 96 -6.84 -8.57 11.41
N LYS A 97 -7.77 -8.48 12.36
CA LYS A 97 -9.13 -9.00 12.16
C LYS A 97 -9.88 -8.20 11.08
N ARG A 98 -9.69 -6.89 11.05
CA ARG A 98 -10.35 -5.97 10.12
C ARG A 98 -9.86 -6.15 8.67
N TYR A 99 -8.54 -6.16 8.48
CA TYR A 99 -7.89 -6.16 7.16
C TYR A 99 -7.35 -7.53 6.72
N GLY A 100 -7.41 -8.56 7.58
CA GLY A 100 -6.93 -9.89 7.21
C GLY A 100 -7.67 -10.47 6.00
N ASP A 101 -8.96 -10.21 5.86
CA ASP A 101 -9.78 -10.62 4.70
C ASP A 101 -9.45 -9.82 3.43
N SER A 102 -8.83 -8.64 3.58
CA SER A 102 -8.38 -7.80 2.46
C SER A 102 -7.12 -8.35 1.78
N VAL A 103 -6.37 -9.23 2.47
CA VAL A 103 -5.09 -9.78 2.00
C VAL A 103 -5.31 -11.17 1.41
N VAL A 104 -4.78 -11.37 0.22
CA VAL A 104 -4.96 -12.58 -0.59
C VAL A 104 -3.62 -13.24 -0.90
N MET A 105 -3.67 -14.54 -1.18
CA MET A 105 -2.53 -15.24 -1.76
C MET A 105 -2.60 -15.13 -3.28
N VAL A 106 -1.51 -14.66 -3.90
CA VAL A 106 -1.34 -14.61 -5.35
C VAL A 106 -0.48 -15.80 -5.76
N LYS A 107 -0.97 -16.60 -6.70
CA LYS A 107 -0.32 -17.81 -7.17
C LYS A 107 -0.13 -17.77 -8.68
N THR A 108 1.03 -18.23 -9.13
CA THR A 108 1.38 -18.44 -10.52
C THR A 108 1.92 -19.86 -10.72
N PRO A 109 2.12 -20.32 -11.97
CA PRO A 109 2.80 -21.60 -12.24
C PRO A 109 4.18 -21.73 -11.60
N SER A 110 4.94 -20.64 -11.51
CA SER A 110 6.33 -20.65 -11.04
C SER A 110 6.53 -20.16 -9.60
N GLY A 111 5.51 -19.55 -8.98
CA GLY A 111 5.68 -18.94 -7.67
C GLY A 111 4.37 -18.60 -6.93
N LEU A 112 4.55 -18.04 -5.75
CA LEU A 112 3.47 -17.53 -4.91
C LEU A 112 3.94 -16.30 -4.12
N GLY A 113 2.99 -15.44 -3.80
CA GLY A 113 3.18 -14.25 -2.98
C GLY A 113 1.87 -13.81 -2.35
N SER A 114 1.85 -12.57 -1.87
CA SER A 114 0.68 -11.91 -1.33
C SER A 114 0.17 -10.81 -2.26
N GLY A 115 -1.08 -10.42 -2.05
CA GLY A 115 -1.66 -9.21 -2.61
C GLY A 115 -2.75 -8.68 -1.69
N PHE A 116 -3.32 -7.54 -2.02
CA PHE A 116 -4.42 -6.97 -1.24
C PHE A 116 -5.38 -6.15 -2.09
N PHE A 117 -6.67 -6.19 -1.74
CA PHE A 117 -7.71 -5.44 -2.44
C PHE A 117 -7.63 -3.94 -2.13
N ILE A 118 -7.77 -3.13 -3.17
CA ILE A 118 -7.78 -1.66 -3.10
C ILE A 118 -9.12 -1.04 -3.51
N SER A 119 -10.00 -1.80 -4.16
CA SER A 119 -11.36 -1.36 -4.53
C SER A 119 -12.36 -2.51 -4.43
N GLU A 120 -13.62 -2.14 -4.16
CA GLU A 120 -14.77 -3.07 -4.18
C GLU A 120 -15.00 -3.68 -5.57
N SER A 121 -14.53 -3.04 -6.65
CA SER A 121 -14.59 -3.59 -8.02
C SER A 121 -13.53 -4.67 -8.30
N GLY A 122 -12.91 -5.24 -7.28
CA GLY A 122 -12.00 -6.37 -7.41
C GLY A 122 -10.58 -6.04 -7.84
N TYR A 123 -10.17 -4.77 -7.78
CA TYR A 123 -8.78 -4.39 -8.01
C TYR A 123 -7.90 -4.75 -6.81
N LEU A 124 -6.74 -5.32 -7.09
CA LEU A 124 -5.76 -5.71 -6.08
C LEU A 124 -4.33 -5.44 -6.53
N ILE A 125 -3.47 -5.21 -5.54
CA ILE A 125 -2.04 -4.94 -5.73
C ILE A 125 -1.23 -6.16 -5.32
N THR A 126 -0.14 -6.40 -6.05
CA THR A 126 0.94 -7.32 -5.69
C THR A 126 2.26 -6.79 -6.24
N ASN A 127 3.37 -7.50 -5.99
CA ASN A 127 4.64 -7.17 -6.62
C ASN A 127 4.72 -7.71 -8.05
N TYR A 128 5.44 -7.01 -8.91
CA TYR A 128 5.70 -7.47 -10.28
C TYR A 128 6.46 -8.81 -10.29
N HIS A 129 7.50 -8.97 -9.46
CA HIS A 129 8.30 -10.19 -9.44
C HIS A 129 7.51 -11.44 -9.02
N VAL A 130 6.36 -11.29 -8.34
CA VAL A 130 5.47 -12.41 -7.97
C VAL A 130 4.81 -13.00 -9.21
N ILE A 131 4.58 -12.18 -10.25
CA ILE A 131 3.89 -12.56 -11.48
C ILE A 131 4.74 -12.37 -12.75
N GLU A 132 6.05 -12.15 -12.58
CA GLU A 132 6.96 -11.90 -13.70
C GLU A 132 6.90 -13.06 -14.70
N ARG A 133 6.72 -12.74 -16.00
CA ARG A 133 6.63 -13.69 -17.13
C ARG A 133 5.44 -14.64 -17.09
N GLU A 134 4.50 -14.43 -16.17
CA GLU A 134 3.32 -15.26 -16.03
C GLU A 134 2.11 -14.57 -16.67
N THR A 135 1.36 -15.32 -17.46
CA THR A 135 0.11 -14.83 -18.08
C THR A 135 -1.13 -15.34 -17.34
N ALA A 136 -0.96 -16.38 -16.52
CA ALA A 136 -2.02 -16.98 -15.71
C ALA A 136 -1.75 -16.69 -14.24
N VAL A 137 -2.66 -15.96 -13.62
CA VAL A 137 -2.62 -15.63 -12.19
C VAL A 137 -3.86 -16.20 -11.52
N THR A 138 -3.69 -16.78 -10.34
CA THR A 138 -4.77 -17.27 -9.49
C THR A 138 -4.71 -16.56 -8.16
N VAL A 139 -5.87 -16.09 -7.68
CA VAL A 139 -5.99 -15.42 -6.38
C VAL A 139 -6.71 -16.35 -5.42
N SER A 140 -6.16 -16.59 -4.25
CA SER A 140 -6.81 -17.38 -3.20
C SER A 140 -7.18 -16.48 -2.03
N ILE A 141 -8.47 -16.46 -1.71
CA ILE A 141 -9.03 -15.76 -0.57
C ILE A 141 -9.28 -16.80 0.52
N PHE A 142 -8.96 -16.43 1.75
CA PHE A 142 -9.29 -17.21 2.93
C PHE A 142 -10.29 -16.40 3.70
N ASN A 143 -11.49 -16.93 3.94
CA ASN A 143 -12.53 -16.26 4.71
C ASN A 143 -12.71 -16.98 6.04
N LYS A 144 -12.88 -16.22 7.11
CA LYS A 144 -13.21 -16.80 8.41
C LYS A 144 -14.69 -17.18 8.43
N THR A 145 -14.98 -18.43 8.76
CA THR A 145 -16.33 -18.97 8.95
C THR A 145 -16.47 -19.49 10.38
N ASP A 146 -17.70 -19.81 10.80
CA ASP A 146 -17.97 -20.40 12.12
C ASP A 146 -17.28 -21.78 12.30
N SER A 147 -16.96 -22.45 11.20
CA SER A 147 -16.32 -23.76 11.16
C SER A 147 -14.80 -23.71 10.91
N GLY A 148 -14.20 -22.51 10.82
CA GLY A 148 -12.75 -22.34 10.61
C GLY A 148 -12.44 -21.33 9.51
N TYR A 149 -11.59 -21.72 8.56
CA TYR A 149 -11.29 -20.90 7.38
C TYR A 149 -11.70 -21.64 6.11
N GLU A 150 -12.47 -20.95 5.28
CA GLU A 150 -12.83 -21.42 3.94
C GLU A 150 -11.90 -20.77 2.92
N ARG A 151 -11.26 -21.60 2.08
CA ARG A 151 -10.42 -21.13 0.98
C ARG A 151 -11.25 -21.10 -0.31
N LYS A 152 -11.37 -19.92 -0.92
CA LYS A 152 -11.93 -19.73 -2.25
C LYS A 152 -10.82 -19.39 -3.24
N GLU A 153 -10.76 -20.13 -4.34
CA GLU A 153 -9.79 -19.90 -5.40
C GLU A 153 -10.46 -19.22 -6.58
N LEU A 154 -9.95 -18.04 -6.92
CA LEU A 154 -10.37 -17.17 -8.01
C LEU A 154 -9.42 -17.36 -9.19
N LYS A 155 -9.94 -17.84 -10.31
CA LYS A 155 -9.13 -18.22 -11.48
C LYS A 155 -9.23 -17.21 -12.61
N LYS A 156 -10.29 -16.40 -12.62
CA LYS A 156 -10.52 -15.36 -13.60
C LYS A 156 -9.89 -14.04 -13.12
N VAL A 157 -8.56 -13.98 -13.18
CA VAL A 157 -7.76 -12.82 -12.74
C VAL A 157 -7.06 -12.21 -13.94
N ARG A 158 -7.33 -10.93 -14.19
CA ARG A 158 -6.70 -10.15 -15.27
C ARG A 158 -5.52 -9.35 -14.72
N ILE A 159 -4.44 -9.33 -15.49
CA ILE A 159 -3.33 -8.40 -15.28
C ILE A 159 -3.70 -7.08 -15.97
N VAL A 160 -3.80 -6.00 -15.22
CA VAL A 160 -4.26 -4.69 -15.71
C VAL A 160 -3.07 -3.80 -16.08
N ALA A 161 -2.09 -3.69 -15.18
CA ALA A 161 -0.91 -2.86 -15.38
C ALA A 161 0.30 -3.42 -14.64
N LEU A 162 1.49 -3.22 -15.22
CA LEU A 162 2.77 -3.69 -14.67
C LEU A 162 3.80 -2.55 -14.65
N HIS A 163 4.48 -2.39 -13.52
CA HIS A 163 5.61 -1.47 -13.39
C HIS A 163 6.86 -2.24 -12.93
N PRO A 164 7.63 -2.86 -13.84
CA PRO A 164 8.78 -3.71 -13.49
C PRO A 164 9.82 -2.98 -12.63
N VAL A 165 10.10 -1.72 -12.97
CA VAL A 165 11.10 -0.89 -12.27
C VAL A 165 10.73 -0.59 -10.81
N ARG A 166 9.43 -0.40 -10.50
CA ARG A 166 8.96 -0.17 -9.13
C ARG A 166 8.48 -1.44 -8.44
N ASP A 167 8.58 -2.58 -9.12
CA ASP A 167 8.13 -3.87 -8.65
C ASP A 167 6.65 -3.90 -8.23
N LEU A 168 5.77 -3.24 -9.01
CA LEU A 168 4.32 -3.18 -8.76
C LEU A 168 3.53 -3.81 -9.90
N ALA A 169 2.43 -4.46 -9.55
CA ALA A 169 1.43 -4.97 -10.48
C ALA A 169 0.02 -4.67 -9.97
N LEU A 170 -0.83 -4.20 -10.89
CA LEU A 170 -2.27 -4.05 -10.68
C LEU A 170 -2.99 -5.22 -11.35
N LEU A 171 -3.76 -5.96 -10.56
CA LEU A 171 -4.59 -7.06 -11.01
C LEU A 171 -6.07 -6.72 -10.77
N GLN A 172 -6.95 -7.40 -11.48
CA GLN A 172 -8.40 -7.29 -11.29
C GLN A 172 -9.03 -8.67 -11.40
N ILE A 173 -9.87 -9.04 -10.44
CA ILE A 173 -10.72 -10.22 -10.54
C ILE A 173 -11.96 -9.92 -11.39
N ASP A 174 -12.43 -10.87 -12.18
CA ASP A 174 -13.64 -10.66 -12.98
C ASP A 174 -14.89 -10.44 -12.09
N GLU A 175 -15.82 -9.61 -12.58
CA GLU A 175 -16.98 -9.12 -11.82
C GLU A 175 -17.85 -10.26 -11.27
N GLU A 176 -18.05 -11.33 -12.06
CA GLU A 176 -18.79 -12.53 -11.63
C GLU A 176 -18.13 -13.20 -10.40
N GLU A 177 -16.80 -13.26 -10.36
CA GLU A 177 -16.08 -13.84 -9.23
C GLU A 177 -16.06 -12.90 -8.02
N ALA A 178 -16.15 -11.58 -8.25
CA ALA A 178 -16.23 -10.55 -7.24
C ALA A 178 -17.59 -10.52 -6.52
N GLU A 179 -18.71 -10.76 -7.22
CA GLU A 179 -20.06 -10.77 -6.62
C GLU A 179 -20.22 -11.82 -5.51
N ASP A 180 -19.57 -12.98 -5.69
CA ASP A 180 -19.59 -14.08 -4.72
C ASP A 180 -18.51 -13.93 -3.62
N VAL A 181 -17.87 -12.77 -3.50
CA VAL A 181 -16.80 -12.50 -2.53
C VAL A 181 -17.10 -11.20 -1.78
N ALA A 182 -17.09 -11.26 -0.45
CA ALA A 182 -17.12 -10.05 0.37
C ALA A 182 -15.76 -9.33 0.31
N ILE A 183 -15.55 -8.50 -0.72
CA ILE A 183 -14.32 -7.72 -0.90
C ILE A 183 -14.28 -6.58 0.11
N LYS A 184 -13.22 -6.54 0.90
CA LYS A 184 -12.95 -5.45 1.84
C LYS A 184 -11.69 -4.72 1.39
N PRO A 185 -11.78 -3.60 0.67
CA PRO A 185 -10.60 -2.87 0.26
C PRO A 185 -9.89 -2.24 1.46
N VAL A 186 -8.56 -2.12 1.37
CA VAL A 186 -7.76 -1.36 2.33
C VAL A 186 -7.83 0.14 2.03
N VAL A 187 -7.46 0.96 3.01
CA VAL A 187 -7.29 2.41 2.85
C VAL A 187 -5.80 2.71 2.73
N LEU A 188 -5.42 3.51 1.74
CA LEU A 188 -4.05 3.98 1.55
C LEU A 188 -3.80 5.22 2.44
N ALA A 189 -2.62 5.32 3.05
CA ALA A 189 -2.30 6.48 3.87
C ALA A 189 -2.20 7.75 3.02
N GLU A 190 -2.75 8.86 3.52
CA GLU A 190 -2.55 10.18 2.93
C GLU A 190 -1.15 10.71 3.26
N GLY A 191 -0.40 11.06 2.21
CA GLY A 191 0.95 11.61 2.36
C GLY A 191 1.97 10.59 2.88
N ASP A 192 3.21 11.04 3.02
CA ASP A 192 4.36 10.19 3.39
C ASP A 192 4.46 9.94 4.91
N GLY A 193 3.37 10.19 5.64
CA GLY A 193 3.30 10.47 7.08
C GLY A 193 3.49 9.28 8.02
N VAL A 194 4.62 8.58 7.90
CA VAL A 194 5.07 7.61 8.89
C VAL A 194 6.48 7.95 9.33
N ASP A 195 6.64 8.36 10.57
CA ASP A 195 7.94 8.74 11.12
C ASP A 195 8.80 7.53 11.45
N VAL A 196 10.12 7.71 11.41
CA VAL A 196 11.06 6.70 11.90
C VAL A 196 10.74 6.41 13.36
N GLY A 197 10.67 5.13 13.72
CA GLY A 197 10.23 4.67 15.04
C GLY A 197 8.72 4.39 15.15
N SER A 198 7.90 4.80 14.18
CA SER A 198 6.48 4.47 14.19
C SER A 198 6.26 2.97 14.02
N LEU A 199 5.28 2.44 14.74
CA LEU A 199 4.85 1.05 14.62
C LEU A 199 4.33 0.77 13.20
N VAL A 200 4.75 -0.37 12.67
CA VAL A 200 4.25 -0.94 11.42
C VAL A 200 4.00 -2.43 11.58
N PHE A 201 3.08 -2.94 10.78
CA PHE A 201 2.87 -4.38 10.68
C PHE A 201 2.58 -4.78 9.25
N ALA A 202 3.04 -5.98 8.88
CA ALA A 202 2.76 -6.58 7.60
C ALA A 202 1.82 -7.77 7.79
N ILE A 203 0.89 -7.92 6.86
CA ILE A 203 0.08 -9.14 6.74
C ILE A 203 0.46 -9.77 5.41
N GLY A 204 0.84 -11.04 5.46
CA GLY A 204 1.06 -11.84 4.26
C GLY A 204 0.39 -13.21 4.37
N ASN A 205 0.36 -13.92 3.27
CA ASN A 205 -0.20 -15.26 3.17
C ASN A 205 0.81 -16.25 2.58
N PRO A 206 1.93 -16.50 3.29
CA PRO A 206 2.94 -17.44 2.83
C PRO A 206 2.43 -18.88 2.85
N LEU A 207 2.59 -19.60 1.74
CA LEU A 207 2.50 -21.07 1.68
C LEU A 207 1.14 -21.69 2.06
N GLY A 208 0.06 -20.91 2.12
CA GLY A 208 -1.26 -21.39 2.56
C GLY A 208 -1.33 -21.71 4.06
N LEU A 209 -0.30 -21.35 4.82
CA LEU A 209 -0.37 -21.26 6.27
C LEU A 209 -1.04 -19.94 6.63
N GLU A 210 -1.96 -20.00 7.59
CA GLU A 210 -2.80 -18.90 8.07
C GLU A 210 -2.04 -17.56 8.13
N ARG A 211 -2.65 -16.51 7.54
CA ARG A 211 -2.26 -15.09 7.56
C ARG A 211 -1.11 -14.78 8.52
N SER A 212 0.11 -14.76 8.00
CA SER A 212 1.28 -14.43 8.80
C SER A 212 1.30 -12.94 9.07
N VAL A 213 1.34 -12.60 10.35
CA VAL A 213 1.47 -11.21 10.81
C VAL A 213 2.85 -11.02 11.39
N SER A 214 3.54 -9.99 10.94
CA SER A 214 4.77 -9.51 11.57
C SER A 214 4.62 -8.03 11.92
N GLN A 215 5.17 -7.64 13.07
CA GLN A 215 5.17 -6.25 13.53
C GLN A 215 6.58 -5.78 13.80
N GLY A 216 6.79 -4.48 13.71
CA GLY A 216 8.06 -3.80 13.94
C GLY A 216 7.87 -2.29 13.90
N ILE A 217 8.90 -1.57 13.52
CA ILE A 217 8.90 -0.12 13.35
C ILE A 217 9.40 0.27 11.96
N VAL A 218 9.15 1.52 11.57
CA VAL A 218 9.89 2.14 10.47
C VAL A 218 11.32 2.42 10.93
N SER A 219 12.29 1.72 10.35
CA SER A 219 13.71 1.97 10.58
C SER A 219 14.25 3.12 9.72
N SER A 220 13.68 3.33 8.53
CA SER A 220 14.02 4.46 7.64
C SER A 220 12.91 4.69 6.61
N ARG A 221 12.62 5.94 6.26
CA ARG A 221 11.59 6.31 5.25
C ARG A 221 12.14 6.41 3.82
N THR A 222 13.44 6.65 3.69
CA THR A 222 14.04 7.12 2.44
C THR A 222 15.30 6.32 2.11
N ARG A 223 15.29 5.00 2.32
CA ARG A 223 16.44 4.21 1.92
C ARG A 223 16.48 4.15 0.40
N SER A 224 17.47 4.84 -0.17
CA SER A 224 17.75 4.78 -1.60
C SER A 224 18.59 3.55 -1.91
N ILE A 225 18.08 2.67 -2.77
CA ILE A 225 18.82 1.55 -3.35
C ILE A 225 18.81 1.79 -4.86
N GLY A 226 19.95 2.22 -5.39
CA GLY A 226 20.00 2.80 -6.74
C GLY A 226 19.14 4.07 -6.81
N TYR A 227 18.19 4.09 -7.75
CA TYR A 227 17.25 5.20 -7.97
C TYR A 227 15.84 4.91 -7.39
N LEU A 228 15.69 3.80 -6.69
CA LEU A 228 14.45 3.42 -6.01
C LEU A 228 14.49 3.87 -4.56
N ARG A 229 13.32 4.26 -4.03
CA ARG A 229 13.13 4.63 -2.62
C ARG A 229 12.32 3.55 -1.93
N PHE A 230 12.77 3.14 -0.75
CA PHE A 230 12.09 2.14 0.06
C PHE A 230 11.89 2.64 1.50
N ILE A 231 10.82 2.15 2.11
CA ILE A 231 10.64 2.12 3.56
C ILE A 231 11.42 0.92 4.07
N GLN A 232 12.34 1.15 5.02
CA GLN A 232 13.02 0.08 5.74
C GLN A 232 12.26 -0.19 7.05
N THR A 233 12.09 -1.46 7.39
CA THR A 233 11.49 -1.89 8.65
C THR A 233 12.28 -3.03 9.26
N ASP A 234 12.10 -3.26 10.56
CA ASP A 234 12.56 -4.46 11.26
C ASP A 234 11.43 -5.50 11.46
N ALA A 235 10.22 -5.21 10.99
CA ALA A 235 9.18 -6.23 10.87
C ALA A 235 9.68 -7.35 9.95
N ALA A 236 9.48 -8.60 10.35
CA ALA A 236 9.96 -9.74 9.59
C ALA A 236 9.26 -9.82 8.21
N ILE A 237 10.01 -9.62 7.13
CA ILE A 237 9.54 -9.75 5.75
C ILE A 237 10.23 -10.94 5.09
N ASN A 238 9.51 -12.05 4.99
CA ASN A 238 9.99 -13.33 4.46
C ASN A 238 9.25 -13.70 3.16
N PRO A 239 9.73 -14.69 2.38
CA PRO A 239 9.01 -15.20 1.23
C PRO A 239 7.54 -15.48 1.56
N GLY A 240 6.65 -14.91 0.75
CA GLY A 240 5.20 -14.94 0.93
C GLY A 240 4.58 -13.68 1.56
N ASN A 241 5.38 -12.76 2.13
CA ASN A 241 4.92 -11.39 2.41
C ASN A 241 5.06 -10.46 1.19
N SER A 242 5.87 -10.83 0.18
CA SER A 242 6.01 -10.05 -1.06
C SER A 242 4.66 -9.76 -1.70
N GLY A 243 4.39 -8.48 -1.94
CA GLY A 243 3.15 -7.97 -2.51
C GLY A 243 2.04 -7.71 -1.50
N GLY A 244 2.24 -8.11 -0.23
CA GLY A 244 1.31 -7.81 0.86
C GLY A 244 1.42 -6.36 1.35
N PRO A 245 0.41 -5.87 2.08
CA PRO A 245 0.39 -4.52 2.62
C PRO A 245 1.29 -4.38 3.85
N LEU A 246 2.01 -3.26 3.94
CA LEU A 246 2.62 -2.75 5.15
C LEU A 246 1.71 -1.65 5.71
N PHE A 247 1.19 -1.86 6.92
CA PHE A 247 0.25 -0.96 7.58
C PHE A 247 0.94 -0.14 8.67
N ASN A 248 0.42 1.06 8.95
CA ASN A 248 0.69 1.79 10.19
C ASN A 248 -0.28 1.40 11.32
N ALA A 249 -0.09 1.97 12.51
CA ALA A 249 -0.94 1.76 13.67
C ALA A 249 -2.42 2.19 13.52
N ARG A 250 -2.79 2.81 12.39
CA ARG A 250 -4.18 3.20 12.05
C ARG A 250 -4.82 2.24 11.04
N GLY A 251 -4.08 1.25 10.55
CA GLY A 251 -4.56 0.32 9.52
C GLY A 251 -4.55 0.90 8.11
N GLU A 252 -3.88 2.03 7.90
CA GLU A 252 -3.64 2.58 6.57
C GLU A 252 -2.42 1.90 5.95
N VAL A 253 -2.49 1.59 4.66
CA VAL A 253 -1.33 1.06 3.92
C VAL A 253 -0.34 2.18 3.68
N ILE A 254 0.89 1.96 4.13
CA ILE A 254 2.01 2.90 3.99
C ILE A 254 3.07 2.37 3.02
N GLY A 255 2.97 1.10 2.64
CA GLY A 255 3.76 0.54 1.57
C GLY A 255 3.37 -0.88 1.18
N VAL A 256 4.04 -1.41 0.16
CA VAL A 256 3.90 -2.79 -0.31
C VAL A 256 5.16 -3.55 0.08
N ALA A 257 5.03 -4.60 0.88
CA ALA A 257 6.17 -5.38 1.36
C ALA A 257 6.89 -6.08 0.21
N CYS A 258 8.22 -6.00 0.19
CA CYS A 258 9.08 -6.67 -0.78
C CYS A 258 10.01 -7.64 -0.06
N ALA A 259 9.77 -8.96 -0.19
CA ALA A 259 10.66 -9.96 0.37
C ALA A 259 11.73 -10.40 -0.62
N GLY A 260 12.91 -10.78 -0.11
CA GLY A 260 13.87 -11.61 -0.84
C GLY A 260 14.59 -10.97 -2.02
N HIS A 261 14.50 -9.65 -2.22
CA HIS A 261 15.30 -8.99 -3.26
C HIS A 261 16.78 -9.05 -2.87
N ALA A 262 17.64 -9.58 -3.76
CA ALA A 262 19.06 -9.83 -3.47
C ALA A 262 19.82 -8.57 -3.00
N MET A 263 19.36 -7.37 -3.39
CA MET A 263 19.95 -6.09 -2.98
C MET A 263 19.69 -5.72 -1.51
N PHE A 264 18.79 -6.41 -0.83
CA PHE A 264 18.34 -6.03 0.52
C PHE A 264 19.27 -6.53 1.63
N ALA A 265 20.24 -7.40 1.33
CA ALA A 265 21.29 -7.84 2.25
C ALA A 265 20.78 -8.31 3.63
N GLY A 266 19.60 -8.95 3.67
CA GLY A 266 18.97 -9.44 4.90
C GLY A 266 18.14 -8.41 5.68
N LEU A 267 17.94 -7.21 5.14
CA LEU A 267 17.03 -6.19 5.68
C LEU A 267 15.64 -6.30 5.04
N ALA A 268 14.62 -5.82 5.76
CA ALA A 268 13.24 -5.80 5.28
C ALA A 268 12.86 -4.42 4.71
N PHE A 269 12.18 -4.45 3.57
CA PHE A 269 11.79 -3.24 2.84
C PHE A 269 10.34 -3.30 2.32
N GLY A 270 9.78 -2.12 2.08
CA GLY A 270 8.53 -1.95 1.35
C GLY A 270 8.59 -0.77 0.37
N ILE A 271 7.87 -0.89 -0.73
CA ILE A 271 7.64 0.19 -1.70
C ILE A 271 6.72 1.23 -1.04
N PRO A 272 7.10 2.51 -0.93
CA PRO A 272 6.28 3.54 -0.28
C PRO A 272 4.91 3.71 -0.95
N VAL A 273 3.87 3.98 -0.17
CA VAL A 273 2.50 4.17 -0.69
C VAL A 273 2.40 5.30 -1.72
N GLN A 274 3.26 6.32 -1.66
CA GLN A 274 3.31 7.38 -2.68
C GLN A 274 3.67 6.84 -4.07
N GLU A 275 4.60 5.88 -4.13
CA GLU A 275 4.98 5.23 -5.38
C GLU A 275 3.82 4.37 -5.91
N LEU A 276 3.07 3.72 -5.01
CA LEU A 276 1.85 2.99 -5.35
C LEU A 276 0.76 3.93 -5.89
N ILE A 277 0.47 5.03 -5.20
CA ILE A 277 -0.52 6.02 -5.63
C ILE A 277 -0.12 6.59 -7.00
N SER A 278 1.15 6.97 -7.18
CA SER A 278 1.66 7.46 -8.47
C SER A 278 1.49 6.42 -9.58
N PHE A 279 1.71 5.14 -9.30
CA PHE A 279 1.47 4.05 -10.25
C PHE A 279 -0.02 3.92 -10.61
N LEU A 280 -0.92 4.01 -9.62
CA LEU A 280 -2.37 3.91 -9.81
C LEU A 280 -2.93 5.09 -10.62
N GLU A 281 -2.51 6.32 -10.30
CA GLU A 281 -2.93 7.53 -11.02
C GLU A 281 -2.46 7.53 -12.48
N ASN A 282 -1.31 6.90 -12.76
CA ASN A 282 -0.70 6.84 -14.08
C ASN A 282 -0.81 5.46 -14.74
N LYS A 283 -1.76 4.62 -14.30
CA LYS A 283 -1.89 3.21 -14.74
C LYS A 283 -1.93 3.04 -16.26
N GLU A 284 -2.45 4.03 -16.99
CA GLU A 284 -2.52 4.02 -18.46
C GLU A 284 -1.14 3.96 -19.13
N THR A 285 -0.10 4.44 -18.45
CA THR A 285 1.31 4.36 -18.92
C THR A 285 1.86 2.93 -18.80
N TYR A 286 1.23 2.11 -17.97
CA TYR A 286 1.74 0.82 -17.52
C TYR A 286 0.83 -0.35 -17.91
N LEU A 287 -0.15 -0.12 -18.80
CA LEU A 287 -1.11 -1.15 -19.19
C LEU A 287 -0.41 -2.42 -19.65
N TYR A 288 -0.94 -3.56 -19.22
CA TYR A 288 -0.46 -4.86 -19.64
C TYR A 288 -0.94 -5.19 -21.07
N ASP A 289 -0.05 -5.74 -21.89
CA ASP A 289 -0.36 -6.32 -23.18
C ASP A 289 0.07 -7.78 -23.20
N ALA A 290 -0.87 -8.70 -23.38
CA ALA A 290 -0.58 -10.13 -23.42
C ALA A 290 0.32 -10.54 -24.60
N SER A 291 0.39 -9.73 -25.66
CA SER A 291 1.28 -9.93 -26.81
C SER A 291 2.72 -9.51 -26.48
N PHE A 292 2.89 -8.63 -25.50
CA PHE A 292 4.16 -8.10 -25.03
C PHE A 292 4.19 -8.10 -23.49
N PRO A 293 4.18 -9.27 -22.83
CA PRO A 293 4.01 -9.37 -21.37
C PRO A 293 5.15 -8.74 -20.55
N GLN A 294 6.16 -8.19 -21.22
CA GLN A 294 7.34 -7.55 -20.64
C GLN A 294 7.31 -6.02 -20.68
N ASN A 295 6.22 -5.38 -21.16
CA ASN A 295 6.05 -3.94 -21.41
C ASN A 295 7.09 -3.01 -20.76
N GLY A 296 8.23 -2.90 -21.44
CA GLY A 296 9.12 -1.76 -21.43
C GLY A 296 9.09 -1.22 -22.85
N VAL A 297 8.59 0.00 -23.01
CA VAL A 297 8.45 0.71 -24.28
C VAL A 297 9.60 0.39 -25.24
N LYS A 298 9.29 -0.21 -26.41
CA LYS A 298 10.28 -0.37 -27.48
C LYS A 298 10.35 0.95 -28.25
N TYR A 299 11.26 1.83 -27.85
CA TYR A 299 11.56 3.03 -28.62
C TYR A 299 11.98 2.63 -30.05
N LEU A 300 11.48 3.35 -31.04
CA LEU A 300 12.06 3.30 -32.38
C LEU A 300 13.53 3.71 -32.27
N ALA A 301 14.40 3.11 -33.09
CA ALA A 301 15.77 3.59 -33.20
C ALA A 301 15.73 5.09 -33.49
N PRO A 302 16.50 5.94 -32.77
CA PRO A 302 16.57 7.35 -33.11
C PRO A 302 17.01 7.48 -34.58
N PRO A 303 16.48 8.45 -35.34
CA PRO A 303 16.95 8.66 -36.71
C PRO A 303 18.46 8.91 -36.66
N PHE A 304 19.24 7.97 -37.15
CA PHE A 304 20.66 8.22 -37.40
C PHE A 304 20.73 9.20 -38.56
N ARG A 305 21.54 10.25 -38.40
CA ARG A 305 22.03 11.00 -39.55
C ARG A 305 22.82 9.99 -40.36
N GLU A 306 22.44 9.75 -41.63
CA GLU A 306 23.33 9.06 -42.56
C GLU A 306 24.70 9.72 -42.42
N SER A 307 25.73 8.88 -42.28
CA SER A 307 27.11 9.32 -42.17
C SER A 307 27.33 10.45 -43.17
N MET A 308 27.68 11.64 -42.68
CA MET A 308 28.29 12.60 -43.59
C MET A 308 29.48 11.87 -44.20
N GLU A 309 29.51 11.78 -45.54
CA GLU A 309 30.71 11.36 -46.25
C GLU A 309 31.90 12.03 -45.58
N GLU A 310 32.89 11.22 -45.19
CA GLU A 310 34.15 11.76 -44.70
C GLU A 310 34.63 12.79 -45.73
N PRO A 311 34.90 14.04 -45.33
CA PRO A 311 35.37 15.02 -46.29
C PRO A 311 36.67 14.51 -46.90
N GLU A 312 36.72 14.44 -48.23
CA GLU A 312 37.91 13.95 -48.94
C GLU A 312 39.16 14.69 -48.45
N PRO A 313 40.28 13.98 -48.24
CA PRO A 313 41.51 14.60 -47.80
C PRO A 313 41.93 15.65 -48.83
N THR A 314 41.94 16.91 -48.40
CA THR A 314 42.34 18.03 -49.23
C THR A 314 43.83 17.89 -49.52
N ASN A 315 44.14 17.43 -50.73
CA ASN A 315 45.50 17.33 -51.23
C ASN A 315 46.02 18.76 -51.49
N SER A 316 46.59 19.40 -50.45
CA SER A 316 47.29 20.67 -50.60
C SER A 316 48.76 20.41 -50.94
N GLN A 317 48.99 20.49 -52.24
CA GLN A 317 50.21 20.69 -53.00
C GLN A 317 51.50 21.00 -52.21
N SER A 318 52.47 20.11 -52.37
CA SER A 318 53.90 20.41 -52.34
C SER A 318 54.35 21.02 -53.68
N SER A 319 54.77 22.29 -53.64
CA SER A 319 55.57 22.98 -54.67
C SER A 319 55.84 24.38 -54.11
N GLU A 320 57.02 24.97 -54.03
CA GLU A 320 58.41 24.74 -54.44
C GLU A 320 59.23 25.77 -53.63
N GLU A 321 60.51 25.54 -53.36
CA GLU A 321 61.61 26.46 -53.74
C GLU A 321 62.97 26.09 -53.12
N GLN A 322 63.88 25.73 -54.03
CA GLN A 322 65.24 26.25 -54.18
C GLN A 322 66.16 26.39 -52.95
N LYS A 323 67.24 25.60 -52.97
CA LYS A 323 68.61 26.14 -52.92
C LYS A 323 69.59 25.25 -53.68
#